data_AF-A0A8T5U8M1-F1
#
_entry.id   AF-A0A8T5U8M1-F1
#
_cell.length_a   1.000
_cell.length_b   1.000
_cell.length_c   1.000
_cell.angle_alpha   90.00
_cell.angle_beta   90.00
_cell.angle_gamma   90.00
#
_symmetry.space_group_name_H-M   'P 1'
#
loop_
_entity.id
_entity.type
_entity.pdbx_description
1 polymer ?
#
loop_
_entity_poly.entity_id
_entity_poly.type
_entity_poly.pdbx_seq_one_letter_code
_entity_poly.pdbx_strand_id
1 'polypeptide(L)' 'MKCQICGQETFLPFQCPYCADKFCTDHRLPESHNCPK' A
#
# COMPACT_ATOMS: atom_id res chain seq x y z
N MET A 1 7.46 5.59 7.37
CA MET A 1 6.09 5.01 7.42
C MET A 1 6.18 3.59 6.85
N LYS A 2 5.41 2.60 7.31
CA LYS A 2 5.60 1.20 6.85
C LYS A 2 4.46 0.76 5.93
N CYS A 3 4.79 -0.01 4.90
CA CYS A 3 3.81 -0.67 4.03
C CYS A 3 2.93 -1.62 4.86
N GLN A 4 1.60 -1.55 4.72
CA GLN A 4 0.70 -2.47 5.43
C GLN A 4 0.76 -3.92 4.92
N ILE A 5 1.31 -4.16 3.73
CA ILE A 5 1.48 -5.52 3.19
C ILE A 5 2.82 -6.15 3.61
N CYS A 6 3.93 -5.52 3.22
CA CYS A 6 5.26 -6.12 3.42
C CYS A 6 6.02 -5.55 4.62
N GLY A 7 5.50 -4.53 5.29
CA GLY A 7 6.20 -3.86 6.41
C GLY A 7 7.38 -2.99 6.00
N GLN A 8 7.67 -2.87 4.69
CA GLN A 8 8.81 -2.09 4.18
C GLN A 8 8.68 -0.62 4.56
N GLU A 9 9.78 -0.04 5.02
CA GLU A 9 9.86 1.38 5.31
C GLU A 9 9.83 2.20 4.01
N THR A 10 8.83 3.08 3.93
CA THR A 10 8.64 4.03 2.85
C THR A 10 8.57 5.44 3.41
N PHE A 11 9.27 6.34 2.72
CA PHE A 11 9.26 7.78 2.99
C PHE A 11 8.01 8.45 2.37
N LEU A 12 7.44 7.86 1.32
CA LEU A 12 6.23 8.32 0.62
C LEU A 12 5.26 7.14 0.51
N PRO A 13 4.40 6.92 1.52
CA PRO A 13 3.37 5.91 1.44
C PRO A 13 2.30 6.31 0.41
N PHE A 14 1.96 5.40 -0.49
CA PHE A 14 0.82 5.55 -1.38
C PHE A 14 -0.45 5.14 -0.64
N GLN A 15 -1.44 6.04 -0.60
CA GLN A 15 -2.75 5.73 -0.05
C GLN A 15 -3.64 5.18 -1.17
N CYS A 16 -4.18 3.98 -0.98
CA CYS A 16 -5.12 3.40 -1.93
C CYS A 16 -6.49 4.08 -1.78
N PRO A 17 -7.14 4.54 -2.87
CA PRO A 17 -8.45 5.21 -2.79
C PRO A 17 -9.61 4.26 -2.47
N TYR A 18 -9.42 2.95 -2.59
CA TYR A 18 -10.46 1.94 -2.35
C TYR A 18 -10.48 1.49 -0.89
N CYS A 19 -9.34 1.06 -0.34
CA CYS A 19 -9.22 0.61 1.04
C CYS A 19 -8.67 1.66 2.03
N ALA A 20 -8.26 2.84 1.55
CA ALA A 20 -7.63 3.91 2.35
C ALA A 20 -6.32 3.52 3.07
N ASP A 21 -5.78 2.33 2.80
CA ASP A 21 -4.53 1.84 3.38
C ASP A 21 -3.28 2.41 2.69
N LYS A 22 -2.16 2.35 3.43
CA LYS A 22 -0.86 2.89 3.03
C LYS A 22 0.11 1.80 2.60
N PHE A 23 0.64 1.93 1.39
CA PHE A 23 1.52 0.96 0.77
C PHE A 23 2.82 1.59 0.25
N CYS A 24 3.86 0.77 0.05
CA CYS A 24 5.08 1.21 -0.62
C CYS A 24 4.88 1.25 -2.15
N THR A 25 5.87 1.78 -2.87
CA THR A 25 5.85 1.94 -4.33
C THR A 25 5.56 0.65 -5.10
N ASP A 26 5.94 -0.48 -4.51
CA ASP A 26 5.76 -1.84 -5.04
C ASP A 26 4.35 -2.39 -4.79
N HIS A 27 3.76 -2.04 -3.65
CA HIS A 27 2.44 -2.50 -3.21
C HIS A 27 1.31 -1.49 -3.46
N ARG A 28 1.59 -0.38 -4.18
CA ARG A 28 0.61 0.69 -4.46
C ARG A 28 -0.54 0.26 -5.36
N LEU A 29 -0.33 -0.77 -6.17
CA LEU A 29 -1.32 -1.28 -7.13
C LEU A 29 -2.33 -2.18 -6.40
N PRO A 30 -3.62 -2.13 -6.78
CA PRO A 30 -4.66 -2.98 -6.18
C PRO A 30 -4.33 -4.48 -6.21
N GLU A 31 -3.68 -4.94 -7.28
CA GLU A 31 -3.26 -6.33 -7.44
C GLU A 31 -2.16 -6.74 -6.45
N SER A 32 -1.25 -5.82 -6.11
CA SER A 32 -0.14 -6.11 -5.20
C SER A 32 -0.58 -6.25 -3.74
N HIS A 33 -1.69 -5.62 -3.34
CA HIS A 33 -2.18 -5.67 -1.96
C HIS A 33 -3.52 -6.39 -1.80
N ASN A 34 -3.95 -7.14 -2.83
CA ASN A 34 -5.25 -7.81 -2.87
C ASN A 34 -6.37 -6.90 -2.39
N CYS A 35 -6.49 -5.74 -3.03
CA CYS A 35 -7.44 -4.71 -2.61
C CYS A 35 -8.86 -5.28 -2.50
N PRO A 36 -9.51 -5.17 -1.33
CA PRO A 36 -10.92 -5.50 -1.21
C PRO A 36 -11.68 -4.45 -2.03
N LYS A 37 -12.38 -4.89 -3.08
CA LYS A 37 -13.18 -4.03 -3.95
C LYS A 37 -14.11 -3.11 -3.17
#